data_AF-A0A7C3NB74-F1
#
_entry.id   AF-A0A7C3NB74-F1
#
_cell.length_a   1.000
_cell.length_b   1.000
_cell.length_c   1.000
_cell.angle_alpha   90.00
_cell.angle_beta   90.00
_cell.angle_gamma   90.00
#
_symmetry.space_group_name_H-M   'P 1'
#
loop_
_entity.id
_entity.type
_entity.pdbx_description
1 polymer ?
#
loop_
_entity_poly.entity_id
_entity_poly.type
_entity_poly.pdbx_seq_one_letter_code
_entity_poly.pdbx_strand_id
1 'polypeptide(L)'
;MLAHVSSPTVPPHDAKVTVWLRTSVSDPKGIKVTLRYGEPCPQGNGYHFHKPFGQEIIMVDPPNPSIDDKQIQIHQSQDWVPEVTTYDHITTPPPTGNYLDSEAIEAGLSGHQKRGRARDDRSHWEMKTPTLATMLRFLQAAGVEKIKVFDPHSRKEHELPVKNQADILYYSGHGSSATGGLLSCLDKCPVLVSDIAPSVNWKEDLDYFIIAGCSVLKPDPTNGFAWGNATLKQGILKGLCGYHGLAPSDKGGASVRIVQDFTAFLTLTQIPPVRSKDYVLDAWLEANLRNKALGIVYTSSQFWKVVVRRWPFKDEVAGTFNW
;
A
#
# COMPACT_ATOMS: atom_id res chain seq x y z
N MET A 1 17.86 10.54 -1.71
CA MET A 1 19.17 9.86 -1.61
C MET A 1 20.23 10.91 -1.35
N LEU A 2 20.95 10.76 -0.24
CA LEU A 2 22.05 11.62 0.19
C LEU A 2 23.23 10.70 0.49
N ALA A 3 24.41 11.02 -0.05
CA ALA A 3 25.64 10.33 0.33
C ALA A 3 26.47 11.27 1.21
N HIS A 4 26.82 10.82 2.41
CA HIS A 4 27.82 11.46 3.25
C HIS A 4 29.18 10.94 2.82
N VAL A 5 30.03 11.84 2.34
CA VAL A 5 31.40 11.50 1.95
C VAL A 5 32.35 12.20 2.90
N SER A 6 33.13 11.43 3.64
CA SER A 6 34.24 11.98 4.42
C SER A 6 35.39 12.28 3.46
N SER A 7 35.85 13.54 3.48
CA SER A 7 36.99 13.98 2.70
C SER A 7 37.81 14.97 3.54
N PRO A 8 39.15 14.90 3.49
CA PRO A 8 40.01 15.89 4.15
C PRO A 8 39.97 17.27 3.47
N THR A 9 39.37 17.36 2.27
CA THR A 9 39.30 18.60 1.47
C THR A 9 37.87 18.84 0.98
N VAL A 10 37.51 20.11 0.82
CA VAL A 10 36.21 20.53 0.30
C VAL A 10 36.07 20.06 -1.15
N PRO A 11 35.04 19.27 -1.51
CA PRO A 11 34.80 18.88 -2.89
C PRO A 11 34.53 20.12 -3.76
N PRO A 12 35.00 20.13 -5.03
CA PRO A 12 34.67 21.20 -5.94
C PRO A 12 33.15 21.29 -6.18
N HIS A 13 32.65 22.48 -6.54
CA HIS A 13 31.22 22.75 -6.69
C HIS A 13 30.50 21.85 -7.72
N ASP A 14 31.23 21.30 -8.69
CA ASP A 14 30.71 20.39 -9.71
C ASP A 14 30.97 18.90 -9.40
N ALA A 15 31.51 18.59 -8.21
CA ALA A 15 31.83 17.24 -7.81
C ALA A 15 30.59 16.34 -7.86
N LYS A 16 30.82 15.09 -8.25
CA LYS A 16 29.79 14.07 -8.40
C LYS A 16 30.26 12.77 -7.80
N VAL A 17 29.34 12.06 -7.16
CA VAL A 17 29.54 10.65 -6.79
C VAL A 17 28.52 9.80 -7.52
N THR A 18 28.96 8.65 -8.01
CA THR A 18 28.06 7.69 -8.64
C THR A 18 27.75 6.60 -7.63
N VAL A 19 26.48 6.48 -7.27
CA VAL A 19 25.97 5.41 -6.42
C VAL A 19 25.31 4.38 -7.32
N TRP A 20 25.61 3.11 -7.10
CA TRP A 20 24.86 2.03 -7.73
C TRP A 20 23.68 1.67 -6.83
N LEU A 21 22.47 1.80 -7.37
CA LEU A 21 21.26 1.32 -6.74
C LEU A 21 20.87 0.00 -7.39
N ARG A 22 20.78 -1.06 -6.59
CA ARG A 22 20.24 -2.35 -7.02
C ARG A 22 19.05 -2.66 -6.15
N THR A 23 17.95 -3.06 -6.78
CA THR A 23 16.85 -3.69 -6.06
C THR A 23 17.18 -5.16 -5.86
N SER A 24 16.71 -5.77 -4.77
CA SER A 24 16.95 -7.21 -4.54
C SER A 24 16.09 -8.13 -5.42
N VAL A 25 15.05 -7.62 -6.10
CA VAL A 25 14.07 -8.45 -6.83
C VAL A 25 13.87 -8.01 -8.28
N SER A 26 13.52 -6.75 -8.53
CA SER A 26 13.03 -6.29 -9.84
C SER A 26 14.13 -5.93 -10.87
N ASP A 27 15.21 -5.31 -10.42
CA ASP A 27 16.39 -4.87 -11.16
C ASP A 27 17.72 -5.21 -10.44
N PRO A 28 18.19 -6.47 -10.56
CA PRO A 28 19.45 -6.92 -9.95
C PRO A 28 20.69 -6.35 -10.65
N LYS A 29 20.56 -5.86 -11.89
CA LYS A 29 21.64 -5.18 -12.61
C LYS A 29 21.86 -3.78 -12.04
N GLY A 30 20.77 -3.12 -11.65
CA GLY A 30 20.75 -1.85 -10.97
C GLY A 30 21.00 -0.67 -11.89
N ILE A 31 20.71 0.51 -11.34
CA ILE A 31 20.89 1.80 -12.01
C ILE A 31 22.04 2.56 -11.39
N LYS A 32 22.79 3.28 -12.23
CA LYS A 32 23.78 4.25 -11.78
C LYS A 32 23.09 5.57 -11.54
N VAL A 33 23.13 6.07 -10.31
CA VAL A 33 22.64 7.40 -9.98
C VAL A 33 23.81 8.31 -9.65
N THR A 34 23.89 9.43 -10.35
CA THR A 34 24.89 10.46 -10.10
C THR A 34 24.34 11.49 -9.12
N LEU A 35 24.93 11.54 -7.93
CA LEU A 35 24.67 12.56 -6.93
C LEU A 35 25.67 13.71 -7.13
N ARG A 36 25.20 14.94 -7.04
CA ARG A 36 26.01 16.16 -7.13
C ARG A 36 26.33 16.66 -5.74
N TYR A 37 27.50 17.24 -5.56
CA TYR A 37 27.82 17.94 -4.33
C TYR A 37 26.77 19.02 -4.05
N GLY A 38 26.23 19.01 -2.84
CA GLY A 38 25.32 20.04 -2.36
C GLY A 38 26.06 20.96 -1.42
N GLU A 39 26.38 20.44 -0.23
CA GLU A 39 26.84 21.27 0.87
C GLU A 39 27.72 20.52 1.89
N PRO A 40 28.46 21.24 2.75
CA PRO A 40 29.13 20.65 3.91
C PRO A 40 28.13 20.03 4.90
N CYS A 41 28.52 18.94 5.55
CA CYS A 41 27.69 18.29 6.56
C CYS A 41 27.51 19.21 7.80
N PRO A 42 26.27 19.54 8.22
CA PRO A 42 26.01 20.41 9.38
C PRO A 42 26.54 19.87 10.71
N GLN A 43 26.73 18.55 10.81
CA GLN A 43 27.21 17.86 12.01
C GLN A 43 28.76 17.75 12.06
N GLY A 44 29.46 18.26 11.04
CA GLY A 44 30.91 18.15 10.89
C GLY A 44 31.38 16.81 10.32
N ASN A 45 32.62 16.78 9.80
CA ASN A 45 33.32 15.58 9.27
C ASN A 45 32.82 15.00 7.92
N GLY A 46 32.31 15.83 7.01
CA GLY A 46 32.12 15.41 5.62
C GLY A 46 31.26 16.34 4.78
N TYR A 47 30.86 15.84 3.61
CA TYR A 47 30.17 16.58 2.57
C TYR A 47 28.98 15.79 2.06
N HIS A 48 27.88 16.48 1.78
CA HIS A 48 26.65 15.89 1.28
C HIS A 48 26.58 15.95 -0.24
N PHE A 49 26.26 14.82 -0.85
CA PHE A 49 25.94 14.72 -2.26
C PHE A 49 24.47 14.38 -2.44
N HIS A 50 23.75 15.19 -3.22
CA HIS A 50 22.31 15.12 -3.42
C HIS A 50 21.99 14.72 -4.85
N LYS A 51 20.86 14.05 -5.03
CA LYS A 51 20.25 13.90 -6.36
C LYS A 51 19.82 15.27 -6.92
N PRO A 52 19.79 15.48 -8.24
CA PRO A 52 19.22 16.69 -8.84
C PRO A 52 17.74 16.90 -8.44
N PHE A 53 17.30 18.15 -8.39
CA PHE A 53 15.88 18.50 -8.23
C PHE A 53 15.05 17.90 -9.39
N GLY A 54 13.93 17.21 -9.08
CA GLY A 54 13.00 16.67 -10.09
C GLY A 54 13.01 15.15 -10.35
N GLN A 55 13.85 14.36 -9.67
CA GLN A 55 13.75 12.88 -9.65
C GLN A 55 13.78 12.41 -8.20
N GLU A 56 12.67 11.98 -7.58
CA GLU A 56 12.56 11.80 -6.11
C GLU A 56 13.11 10.44 -5.60
N ILE A 57 13.52 10.37 -4.31
CA ILE A 57 13.79 9.23 -3.36
C ILE A 57 14.12 9.93 -2.01
N ILE A 58 13.40 9.74 -0.90
CA ILE A 58 13.73 10.30 0.44
C ILE A 58 13.30 9.39 1.61
N MET A 59 14.27 8.77 2.27
CA MET A 59 14.06 7.80 3.35
C MET A 59 14.04 8.50 4.70
N VAL A 60 13.13 8.11 5.62
CA VAL A 60 13.36 8.26 7.07
C VAL A 60 12.48 7.26 7.85
N ASP A 61 12.93 6.68 8.97
CA ASP A 61 12.93 7.33 10.30
C ASP A 61 13.97 6.74 11.29
N PRO A 62 14.38 7.53 12.32
CA PRO A 62 13.76 7.41 13.67
C PRO A 62 13.55 8.77 14.40
N PRO A 63 12.93 8.78 15.60
CA PRO A 63 11.54 9.17 15.88
C PRO A 63 11.32 10.65 16.27
N ASN A 64 10.33 11.30 15.63
CA ASN A 64 9.51 12.44 16.09
C ASN A 64 10.18 13.80 16.46
N PRO A 65 9.44 14.95 16.41
CA PRO A 65 8.46 15.45 15.44
C PRO A 65 8.81 16.89 14.99
N SER A 66 9.15 17.10 13.71
CA SER A 66 8.89 18.37 13.01
C SER A 66 9.05 18.09 11.52
N ILE A 67 8.07 17.38 10.96
CA ILE A 67 8.18 16.90 9.58
C ILE A 67 7.78 18.04 8.66
N ASP A 68 8.80 18.70 8.11
CA ASP A 68 8.67 19.52 6.92
C ASP A 68 8.95 18.66 5.69
N ASP A 69 8.19 18.98 4.66
CA ASP A 69 7.73 18.12 3.57
C ASP A 69 8.80 17.84 2.52
N LYS A 70 8.67 16.68 1.85
CA LYS A 70 9.31 16.15 0.62
C LYS A 70 9.75 14.70 0.83
N GLN A 71 9.01 13.71 0.29
CA GLN A 71 9.42 12.29 0.35
C GLN A 71 9.19 11.42 -0.91
N ILE A 72 10.16 10.51 -1.15
CA ILE A 72 10.32 9.33 -2.07
C ILE A 72 9.56 9.22 -3.41
N GLN A 73 10.30 9.08 -4.53
CA GLN A 73 9.86 8.31 -5.71
C GLN A 73 10.84 7.17 -5.99
N ILE A 74 10.38 6.04 -6.49
CA ILE A 74 11.11 5.26 -7.48
C ILE A 74 10.09 5.02 -8.58
N HIS A 75 10.44 5.38 -9.81
CA HIS A 75 9.55 5.19 -10.94
C HIS A 75 9.71 3.75 -11.46
N GLN A 76 8.67 2.92 -11.33
CA GLN A 76 8.55 1.68 -12.07
C GLN A 76 7.56 1.94 -13.21
N SER A 77 7.97 1.58 -14.44
CA SER A 77 7.01 1.47 -15.54
C SER A 77 6.18 0.22 -15.31
N GLN A 78 4.88 0.27 -15.58
CA GLN A 78 3.99 -0.89 -15.58
C GLN A 78 4.70 -2.10 -16.20
N ASP A 79 4.91 -3.12 -15.39
CA ASP A 79 5.36 -4.42 -15.87
C ASP A 79 4.20 -5.40 -15.78
N TRP A 80 4.25 -6.47 -16.56
CA TRP A 80 3.18 -7.47 -16.59
C TRP A 80 3.30 -8.44 -15.41
N VAL A 81 3.90 -8.01 -14.29
CA VAL A 81 4.10 -8.79 -13.08
C VAL A 81 2.94 -8.44 -12.15
N PRO A 82 2.11 -9.40 -11.75
CA PRO A 82 1.09 -9.15 -10.74
C PRO A 82 1.73 -8.89 -9.39
N GLU A 83 1.29 -7.86 -8.69
CA GLU A 83 1.90 -7.37 -7.45
C GLU A 83 0.87 -7.16 -6.35
N VAL A 84 1.30 -7.40 -5.10
CA VAL A 84 0.45 -7.14 -3.94
C VAL A 84 1.27 -6.62 -2.76
N THR A 85 0.68 -5.70 -2.02
CA THR A 85 1.15 -5.27 -0.71
C THR A 85 0.01 -5.32 0.30
N THR A 86 0.35 -5.52 1.58
CA THR A 86 -0.62 -5.58 2.66
C THR A 86 -0.28 -4.59 3.76
N TYR A 87 -1.30 -3.98 4.33
CA TYR A 87 -1.22 -3.09 5.47
C TYR A 87 -2.17 -3.63 6.54
N ASP A 88 -1.64 -3.96 7.71
CA ASP A 88 -2.43 -4.60 8.76
C ASP A 88 -2.01 -4.09 10.14
N HIS A 89 -2.94 -3.43 10.82
CA HIS A 89 -2.70 -2.83 12.11
C HIS A 89 -3.64 -3.40 13.16
N ILE A 90 -3.02 -4.02 14.18
CA ILE A 90 -3.70 -4.71 15.27
C ILE A 90 -3.90 -3.72 16.41
N THR A 91 -5.13 -3.23 16.57
CA THR A 91 -5.52 -2.36 17.69
C THR A 91 -5.73 -3.11 19.00
N THR A 92 -5.99 -4.42 18.95
CA THR A 92 -6.23 -5.27 20.13
C THR A 92 -5.35 -6.51 20.07
N PRO A 93 -4.55 -6.82 21.10
CA PRO A 93 -3.69 -7.99 21.09
C PRO A 93 -4.49 -9.29 20.95
N PRO A 94 -3.83 -10.40 20.58
CA PRO A 94 -4.46 -11.71 20.50
C PRO A 94 -5.27 -12.05 21.76
N PRO A 95 -6.41 -12.76 21.62
CA PRO A 95 -6.87 -13.46 20.42
C PRO A 95 -7.79 -12.64 19.51
N THR A 96 -8.02 -11.34 19.78
CA THR A 96 -9.05 -10.57 19.06
C THR A 96 -8.57 -9.87 17.80
N GLY A 97 -7.27 -9.56 17.70
CA GLY A 97 -6.64 -9.11 16.46
C GLY A 97 -5.44 -10.00 16.11
N ASN A 98 -5.26 -10.27 14.82
CA ASN A 98 -4.17 -11.04 14.25
C ASN A 98 -3.96 -10.61 12.80
N TYR A 99 -2.93 -11.14 12.13
CA TYR A 99 -2.60 -10.80 10.74
C TYR A 99 -3.11 -11.83 9.72
N LEU A 100 -4.00 -12.75 10.13
CA LEU A 100 -4.26 -13.99 9.38
C LEU A 100 -4.94 -13.75 8.04
N ASP A 101 -5.75 -12.70 7.92
CA ASP A 101 -6.39 -12.34 6.66
C ASP A 101 -5.38 -11.72 5.69
N SER A 102 -4.51 -10.82 6.14
CA SER A 102 -3.41 -10.29 5.33
C SER A 102 -2.39 -11.37 4.95
N GLU A 103 -2.08 -12.30 5.84
CA GLU A 103 -1.27 -13.49 5.55
C GLU A 103 -1.96 -14.41 4.55
N ALA A 104 -3.29 -14.54 4.61
CA ALA A 104 -4.06 -15.30 3.63
C ALA A 104 -4.08 -14.62 2.24
N ILE A 105 -4.07 -13.28 2.16
CA ILE A 105 -3.85 -12.56 0.89
C ILE A 105 -2.47 -12.91 0.33
N GLU A 106 -1.44 -12.84 1.17
CA GLU A 106 -0.06 -13.12 0.77
C GLU A 106 0.11 -14.56 0.27
N ALA A 107 -0.45 -15.53 0.99
CA ALA A 107 -0.39 -16.95 0.63
C ALA A 107 -1.25 -17.28 -0.61
N GLY A 108 -2.48 -16.78 -0.66
CA GLY A 108 -3.42 -17.03 -1.76
C GLY A 108 -2.93 -16.43 -3.09
N LEU A 109 -2.29 -15.28 -3.04
CA LEU A 109 -1.68 -14.63 -4.21
C LEU A 109 -0.20 -14.99 -4.36
N SER A 110 0.16 -16.26 -4.18
CA SER A 110 1.56 -16.74 -4.23
C SER A 110 2.27 -16.48 -5.57
N GLY A 111 1.52 -16.37 -6.67
CA GLY A 111 2.04 -15.96 -7.98
C GLY A 111 2.27 -14.46 -8.15
N HIS A 112 1.85 -13.63 -7.19
CA HIS A 112 2.10 -12.20 -7.20
C HIS A 112 3.40 -11.86 -6.46
N GLN A 113 4.16 -10.93 -7.00
CA GLN A 113 5.31 -10.35 -6.31
C GLN A 113 4.85 -9.52 -5.11
N LYS A 114 5.55 -9.66 -3.98
CA LYS A 114 5.20 -8.98 -2.74
C LYS A 114 5.95 -7.66 -2.62
N ARG A 115 5.25 -6.54 -2.72
CA ARG A 115 5.80 -5.18 -2.56
C ARG A 115 5.76 -4.75 -1.10
N GLY A 116 6.40 -5.56 -0.25
CA GLY A 116 6.44 -5.32 1.19
C GLY A 116 5.09 -5.46 1.89
N ARG A 117 5.12 -5.26 3.21
CA ARG A 117 3.96 -5.29 4.10
C ARG A 117 4.14 -4.32 5.27
N ALA A 118 3.04 -3.81 5.81
CA ALA A 118 3.04 -3.03 7.05
C ALA A 118 2.39 -3.81 8.19
N ARG A 119 3.10 -3.89 9.34
CA ARG A 119 2.71 -4.61 10.55
C ARG A 119 3.19 -3.85 11.79
N ASP A 120 2.53 -4.03 12.94
CA ASP A 120 2.94 -3.38 14.20
C ASP A 120 4.06 -4.12 14.92
N ASP A 121 4.23 -5.42 14.64
CA ASP A 121 5.25 -6.23 15.28
C ASP A 121 6.61 -6.07 14.59
N ARG A 122 7.50 -5.33 15.28
CA ARG A 122 8.88 -5.07 14.83
C ARG A 122 9.78 -6.31 14.86
N SER A 123 9.34 -7.44 15.39
CA SER A 123 10.17 -8.65 15.48
C SER A 123 10.24 -9.48 14.18
N HIS A 124 9.39 -9.19 13.19
CA HIS A 124 9.26 -9.94 11.93
C HIS A 124 9.92 -9.27 10.71
N TRP A 125 11.08 -8.64 10.91
CA TRP A 125 11.81 -7.98 9.83
C TRP A 125 12.49 -9.00 8.92
N GLU A 126 11.84 -9.34 7.82
CA GLU A 126 12.39 -10.28 6.84
C GLU A 126 13.13 -9.59 5.70
N MET A 127 14.23 -10.20 5.26
CA MET A 127 15.10 -9.69 4.18
C MET A 127 14.43 -9.77 2.80
N LYS A 128 13.58 -10.78 2.58
CA LYS A 128 12.99 -11.07 1.26
C LYS A 128 11.79 -10.16 0.95
N THR A 129 10.98 -9.87 1.96
CA THR A 129 9.80 -9.00 1.84
C THR A 129 9.87 -7.93 2.92
N PRO A 130 10.06 -6.64 2.57
CA PRO A 130 10.15 -5.57 3.57
C PRO A 130 8.91 -5.52 4.46
N THR A 131 9.12 -5.62 5.77
CA THR A 131 8.06 -5.43 6.78
C THR A 131 8.33 -4.11 7.50
N LEU A 132 7.41 -3.15 7.38
CA LEU A 132 7.51 -1.81 7.96
C LEU A 132 6.39 -1.56 8.98
N ALA A 133 6.51 -0.49 9.75
CA ALA A 133 5.43 -0.07 10.65
C ALA A 133 4.21 0.45 9.87
N THR A 134 3.04 0.35 10.49
CA THR A 134 1.71 0.78 10.00
C THR A 134 1.57 2.31 10.03
N MET A 135 2.40 2.99 9.26
CA MET A 135 2.44 4.45 9.20
C MET A 135 1.73 4.98 7.96
N LEU A 136 1.27 6.23 8.02
CA LEU A 136 0.63 6.93 6.89
C LEU A 136 1.48 6.85 5.63
N ARG A 137 2.79 7.00 5.77
CA ARG A 137 3.74 6.92 4.65
C ARG A 137 3.70 5.59 3.89
N PHE A 138 3.35 4.48 4.56
CA PHE A 138 3.21 3.20 3.87
C PHE A 138 1.95 3.18 3.00
N LEU A 139 0.84 3.75 3.51
CA LEU A 139 -0.39 3.91 2.74
C LEU A 139 -0.17 4.84 1.54
N GLN A 140 0.58 5.93 1.72
CA GLN A 140 0.99 6.80 0.62
C GLN A 140 1.87 6.06 -0.39
N ALA A 141 2.82 5.25 0.05
CA ALA A 141 3.66 4.46 -0.84
C ALA A 141 2.86 3.40 -1.62
N ALA A 142 1.87 2.77 -0.98
CA ALA A 142 1.09 1.65 -1.52
C ALA A 142 1.94 0.49 -2.04
N GLY A 143 3.05 0.25 -1.36
CA GLY A 143 4.02 -0.78 -1.69
C GLY A 143 5.44 -0.26 -1.52
N VAL A 144 6.33 -1.16 -1.13
CA VAL A 144 7.75 -0.87 -0.97
C VAL A 144 8.62 -2.03 -1.44
N GLU A 145 9.80 -1.72 -1.93
CA GLU A 145 10.85 -2.68 -2.21
C GLU A 145 12.09 -2.35 -1.38
N LYS A 146 12.94 -3.36 -1.09
CA LYS A 146 14.26 -3.11 -0.50
C LYS A 146 15.28 -2.86 -1.61
N ILE A 147 16.01 -1.76 -1.50
CA ILE A 147 17.22 -1.53 -2.27
C ILE A 147 18.45 -1.73 -1.39
N LYS A 148 19.50 -2.26 -2.01
CA LYS A 148 20.83 -2.33 -1.41
C LYS A 148 21.70 -1.24 -2.01
N VAL A 149 22.30 -0.45 -1.14
CA VAL A 149 23.27 0.59 -1.50
C VAL A 149 24.63 0.14 -1.03
N PHE A 150 25.53 -0.08 -1.97
CA PHE A 150 26.91 -0.44 -1.68
C PHE A 150 27.76 0.82 -1.52
N ASP A 151 28.40 0.97 -0.37
CA ASP A 151 29.45 1.95 -0.16
C ASP A 151 30.81 1.31 -0.50
N PRO A 152 31.43 1.69 -1.64
CA PRO A 152 32.71 1.14 -2.05
C PRO A 152 33.88 1.52 -1.13
N HIS A 153 33.74 2.58 -0.34
CA HIS A 153 34.80 3.07 0.53
C HIS A 153 34.83 2.32 1.86
N SER A 154 33.67 2.16 2.52
CA SER A 154 33.57 1.39 3.77
C SER A 154 33.40 -0.12 3.55
N ARG A 155 33.14 -0.54 2.30
CA ARG A 155 32.72 -1.91 1.93
C ARG A 155 31.47 -2.38 2.69
N LYS A 156 30.64 -1.44 3.15
CA LYS A 156 29.37 -1.73 3.82
C LYS A 156 28.22 -1.67 2.83
N GLU A 157 27.22 -2.52 3.07
CA GLU A 157 25.93 -2.45 2.41
C GLU A 157 24.93 -1.77 3.34
N HIS A 158 24.14 -0.87 2.78
CA HIS A 158 23.00 -0.24 3.44
C HIS A 158 21.72 -0.76 2.80
N GLU A 159 20.74 -1.14 3.60
CA GLU A 159 19.45 -1.63 3.14
C GLU A 159 18.35 -0.62 3.45
N LEU A 160 17.52 -0.35 2.45
CA LEU A 160 16.61 0.78 2.52
C LEU A 160 15.28 0.43 1.88
N PRO A 161 14.15 0.62 2.57
CA PRO A 161 12.84 0.53 1.95
C PRO A 161 12.62 1.76 1.07
N VAL A 162 12.09 1.52 -0.12
CA VAL A 162 11.77 2.56 -1.10
C VAL A 162 10.40 2.28 -1.66
N LYS A 163 9.64 3.35 -1.92
CA LYS A 163 8.32 3.27 -2.54
C LYS A 163 8.42 2.48 -3.83
N ASN A 164 7.57 1.47 -3.93
CA ASN A 164 7.38 0.70 -5.14
C ASN A 164 5.95 0.16 -5.11
N GLN A 165 5.04 0.87 -5.79
CA GLN A 165 3.61 0.59 -5.70
C GLN A 165 3.32 -0.82 -6.21
N ALA A 166 2.37 -1.51 -5.60
CA ALA A 166 1.83 -2.75 -6.15
C ALA A 166 0.55 -2.47 -6.92
N ASP A 167 0.12 -3.40 -7.79
CA ASP A 167 -1.22 -3.40 -8.38
C ASP A 167 -2.33 -3.38 -7.32
N ILE A 168 -2.15 -4.15 -6.23
CA ILE A 168 -3.16 -4.32 -5.17
C ILE A 168 -2.58 -3.91 -3.82
N LEU A 169 -3.20 -2.90 -3.19
CA LEU A 169 -3.04 -2.61 -1.77
C LEU A 169 -4.22 -3.22 -0.99
N TYR A 170 -3.93 -4.10 -0.05
CA TYR A 170 -4.91 -4.63 0.91
C TYR A 170 -4.71 -3.98 2.28
N TYR A 171 -5.71 -3.24 2.77
CA TYR A 171 -5.74 -2.71 4.13
C TYR A 171 -6.65 -3.55 5.00
N SER A 172 -6.14 -4.06 6.11
CA SER A 172 -6.90 -4.65 7.22
C SER A 172 -6.76 -3.79 8.47
N GLY A 173 -7.90 -3.52 9.10
CA GLY A 173 -7.97 -2.66 10.28
C GLY A 173 -9.34 -2.00 10.45
N HIS A 174 -9.45 -1.14 11.44
CA HIS A 174 -10.69 -0.43 11.72
C HIS A 174 -10.95 0.69 10.72
N GLY A 175 -12.23 0.89 10.45
CA GLY A 175 -12.75 2.00 9.66
C GLY A 175 -13.78 2.79 10.47
N SER A 176 -14.02 4.03 10.07
CA SER A 176 -15.02 4.91 10.68
C SER A 176 -16.04 5.34 9.65
N SER A 177 -17.30 4.99 9.88
CA SER A 177 -18.40 5.50 9.05
C SER A 177 -18.64 7.00 9.23
N ALA A 178 -18.28 7.56 10.39
CA ALA A 178 -18.51 8.96 10.71
C ALA A 178 -17.56 9.91 9.97
N THR A 179 -16.37 9.42 9.64
CA THR A 179 -15.31 10.23 9.01
C THR A 179 -14.92 9.72 7.61
N GLY A 180 -15.38 8.53 7.20
CA GLY A 180 -14.89 7.86 5.99
C GLY A 180 -13.41 7.48 6.07
N GLY A 181 -12.84 7.44 7.28
CA GLY A 181 -11.40 7.29 7.51
C GLY A 181 -10.98 5.90 7.96
N LEU A 182 -9.69 5.62 7.76
CA LEU A 182 -8.98 4.46 8.29
C LEU A 182 -8.53 4.80 9.72
N LEU A 183 -8.84 3.97 10.69
CA LEU A 183 -8.54 4.23 12.11
C LEU A 183 -7.28 3.52 12.61
N SER A 184 -6.78 2.55 11.85
CA SER A 184 -5.69 1.69 12.28
C SER A 184 -4.40 2.16 11.64
N CYS A 185 -3.84 3.27 12.13
CA CYS A 185 -2.56 3.82 11.69
C CYS A 185 -1.82 4.48 12.85
N LEU A 186 -0.53 4.17 12.97
CA LEU A 186 0.28 4.45 14.16
C LEU A 186 0.53 5.95 14.39
N ASP A 187 0.78 6.71 13.32
CA ASP A 187 1.21 8.11 13.35
C ASP A 187 0.10 9.10 12.95
N LYS A 188 -1.08 8.60 12.56
CA LYS A 188 -2.22 9.41 12.15
C LYS A 188 -3.53 8.62 12.33
N CYS A 189 -4.48 9.17 13.08
CA CYS A 189 -5.81 8.55 13.20
C CYS A 189 -6.90 9.63 13.42
N PRO A 190 -7.96 9.70 12.61
CA PRO A 190 -8.18 8.92 11.39
C PRO A 190 -7.23 9.34 10.25
N VAL A 191 -6.92 8.41 9.35
CA VAL A 191 -6.37 8.71 8.02
C VAL A 191 -7.53 8.90 7.04
N LEU A 192 -7.60 10.08 6.43
CA LEU A 192 -8.56 10.39 5.37
C LEU A 192 -7.90 10.23 4.00
N VAL A 193 -8.71 10.14 2.95
CA VAL A 193 -8.21 10.10 1.57
C VAL A 193 -7.37 11.35 1.23
N SER A 194 -7.66 12.50 1.84
CA SER A 194 -6.87 13.73 1.68
C SER A 194 -5.48 13.64 2.30
N ASP A 195 -5.28 12.88 3.39
CA ASP A 195 -3.96 12.67 4.00
C ASP A 195 -3.08 11.77 3.13
N ILE A 196 -3.70 10.85 2.39
CA ILE A 196 -3.02 10.01 1.39
C ILE A 196 -2.65 10.84 0.16
N ALA A 197 -3.51 11.78 -0.25
CA ALA A 197 -3.36 12.54 -1.49
C ALA A 197 -3.06 11.63 -2.72
N PRO A 198 -4.00 10.76 -3.15
CA PRO A 198 -3.77 9.79 -4.24
C PRO A 198 -3.24 10.43 -5.53
N SER A 199 -3.69 11.64 -5.86
CA SER A 199 -3.22 12.37 -7.06
C SER A 199 -1.75 12.78 -7.00
N VAL A 200 -1.10 12.67 -5.84
CA VAL A 200 0.34 12.85 -5.67
C VAL A 200 1.02 11.49 -5.54
N ASN A 201 0.44 10.62 -4.72
CA ASN A 201 1.14 9.44 -4.25
C ASN A 201 0.84 8.16 -5.04
N TRP A 202 -0.30 8.04 -5.72
CA TRP A 202 -0.73 6.83 -6.41
C TRP A 202 -0.90 7.09 -7.91
N LYS A 203 0.21 7.16 -8.64
CA LYS A 203 0.21 7.46 -10.08
C LYS A 203 1.11 6.54 -10.90
N GLU A 204 1.64 5.51 -10.26
CA GLU A 204 2.64 4.65 -10.87
C GLU A 204 1.98 3.32 -11.25
N ASP A 205 1.63 2.49 -10.26
CA ASP A 205 1.21 1.10 -10.53
C ASP A 205 -0.05 0.64 -9.79
N LEU A 206 -0.49 1.40 -8.79
CA LEU A 206 -1.63 1.00 -7.97
C LEU A 206 -2.94 1.01 -8.76
N ASP A 207 -3.52 -0.16 -8.98
CA ASP A 207 -4.79 -0.35 -9.69
C ASP A 207 -5.99 -0.50 -8.73
N TYR A 208 -5.80 -1.22 -7.63
CA TYR A 208 -6.87 -1.57 -6.70
C TYR A 208 -6.49 -1.29 -5.26
N PHE A 209 -7.42 -0.68 -4.53
CA PHE A 209 -7.33 -0.56 -3.08
C PHE A 209 -8.50 -1.28 -2.41
N ILE A 210 -8.17 -2.30 -1.63
CA ILE A 210 -9.12 -3.10 -0.87
C ILE A 210 -9.07 -2.65 0.59
N ILE A 211 -10.17 -2.07 1.08
CA ILE A 211 -10.32 -1.54 2.44
C ILE A 211 -11.17 -2.51 3.25
N ALA A 212 -10.53 -3.43 3.96
CA ALA A 212 -11.18 -4.39 4.87
C ALA A 212 -11.53 -3.76 6.24
N GLY A 213 -11.98 -2.50 6.23
CA GLY A 213 -12.41 -1.77 7.41
C GLY A 213 -13.91 -1.46 7.41
N CYS A 214 -14.50 -1.37 8.61
CA CYS A 214 -15.93 -1.11 8.77
C CYS A 214 -16.36 0.19 8.08
N SER A 215 -17.29 0.07 7.12
CA SER A 215 -18.09 1.17 6.58
C SER A 215 -17.33 2.34 5.92
N VAL A 216 -16.02 2.22 5.68
CA VAL A 216 -15.21 3.25 5.02
C VAL A 216 -15.74 3.53 3.61
N LEU A 217 -16.26 2.50 2.95
CA LEU A 217 -16.80 2.58 1.59
C LEU A 217 -18.32 2.57 1.55
N LYS A 218 -18.99 2.99 2.62
CA LYS A 218 -20.44 3.22 2.58
C LYS A 218 -20.78 4.25 1.46
N PRO A 219 -21.85 4.04 0.67
CA PRO A 219 -22.16 4.89 -0.49
C PRO A 219 -22.81 6.21 -0.07
N ASP A 220 -21.99 7.12 0.46
CA ASP A 220 -22.37 8.48 0.82
C ASP A 220 -21.21 9.48 0.60
N PRO A 221 -21.47 10.80 0.60
CA PRO A 221 -20.48 11.83 0.29
C PRO A 221 -19.24 11.85 1.19
N THR A 222 -19.34 11.35 2.42
CA THR A 222 -18.24 11.36 3.39
C THR A 222 -17.32 10.16 3.21
N ASN A 223 -17.85 9.06 2.65
CA ASN A 223 -17.22 7.75 2.69
C ASN A 223 -16.83 7.30 1.26
N GLY A 224 -17.54 6.32 0.71
CA GLY A 224 -17.23 5.72 -0.58
C GLY A 224 -17.15 6.73 -1.72
N PHE A 225 -17.99 7.78 -1.71
CA PHE A 225 -17.95 8.80 -2.75
C PHE A 225 -16.75 9.74 -2.58
N ALA A 226 -16.32 10.04 -1.35
CA ALA A 226 -15.11 10.83 -1.12
C ALA A 226 -13.88 10.08 -1.65
N TRP A 227 -13.75 8.80 -1.30
CA TRP A 227 -12.67 7.95 -1.81
C TRP A 227 -12.70 7.86 -3.33
N GLY A 228 -13.84 7.50 -3.90
CA GLY A 228 -13.97 7.34 -5.34
C GLY A 228 -13.76 8.66 -6.11
N ASN A 229 -14.19 9.81 -5.60
CA ASN A 229 -13.95 11.10 -6.25
C ASN A 229 -12.45 11.44 -6.30
N ALA A 230 -11.70 11.09 -5.25
CA ALA A 230 -10.27 11.35 -5.14
C ALA A 230 -9.40 10.33 -5.91
N THR A 231 -9.94 9.14 -6.21
CA THR A 231 -9.20 8.06 -6.89
C THR A 231 -9.81 7.72 -8.26
N LEU A 232 -10.99 7.11 -8.27
CA LEU A 232 -11.62 6.53 -9.46
C LEU A 232 -12.03 7.59 -10.49
N LYS A 233 -12.59 8.73 -10.06
CA LYS A 233 -12.94 9.83 -10.99
C LYS A 233 -11.72 10.57 -11.54
N GLN A 234 -10.57 10.41 -10.89
CA GLN A 234 -9.28 10.92 -11.38
C GLN A 234 -8.56 9.92 -12.29
N GLY A 235 -9.13 8.72 -12.51
CA GLY A 235 -8.48 7.65 -13.28
C GLY A 235 -7.22 7.09 -12.60
N ILE A 236 -7.08 7.26 -11.29
CA ILE A 236 -5.93 6.79 -10.51
C ILE A 236 -6.04 5.29 -10.23
N LEU A 237 -7.21 4.84 -9.77
CA LEU A 237 -7.48 3.43 -9.54
C LEU A 237 -8.44 2.92 -10.61
N LYS A 238 -8.33 1.62 -10.92
CA LYS A 238 -9.35 0.87 -11.67
C LYS A 238 -10.55 0.54 -10.78
N GLY A 239 -10.29 0.23 -9.50
CA GLY A 239 -11.34 -0.21 -8.59
C GLY A 239 -11.07 0.06 -7.11
N LEU A 240 -12.15 0.28 -6.35
CA LEU A 240 -12.13 0.27 -4.89
C LEU A 240 -12.99 -0.89 -4.39
N CYS A 241 -12.48 -1.66 -3.43
CA CYS A 241 -13.17 -2.76 -2.79
C CYS A 241 -13.21 -2.53 -1.28
N GLY A 242 -14.25 -3.01 -0.60
CA GLY A 242 -14.27 -3.02 0.86
C GLY A 242 -15.64 -3.33 1.42
N TYR A 243 -16.00 -2.70 2.54
CA TYR A 243 -17.26 -2.91 3.25
C TYR A 243 -18.11 -1.65 3.33
N HIS A 244 -19.41 -1.77 3.02
CA HIS A 244 -20.38 -0.67 3.19
C HIS A 244 -21.04 -0.63 4.57
N GLY A 245 -20.81 -1.68 5.38
CA GLY A 245 -21.33 -1.83 6.73
C GLY A 245 -20.28 -2.42 7.68
N LEU A 246 -20.69 -3.33 8.56
CA LEU A 246 -19.78 -4.06 9.44
C LEU A 246 -18.82 -4.92 8.62
N ALA A 247 -17.52 -4.78 8.87
CA ALA A 247 -16.51 -5.69 8.35
C ALA A 247 -16.51 -6.99 9.19
N PRO A 248 -16.19 -8.15 8.56
CA PRO A 248 -15.95 -9.39 9.27
C PRO A 248 -14.85 -9.23 10.32
N SER A 249 -15.02 -9.87 11.47
CA SER A 249 -13.97 -9.92 12.49
C SER A 249 -13.03 -11.11 12.23
N ASP A 250 -11.79 -10.96 12.68
CA ASP A 250 -10.84 -12.07 12.78
C ASP A 250 -11.31 -13.16 13.74
N LYS A 251 -12.14 -12.77 14.73
CA LYS A 251 -12.77 -13.71 15.65
C LYS A 251 -13.67 -14.68 14.88
N GLY A 252 -13.31 -15.96 14.89
CA GLY A 252 -14.04 -17.01 14.18
C GLY A 252 -13.65 -17.16 12.70
N GLY A 253 -12.60 -16.47 12.25
CA GLY A 253 -11.96 -16.68 10.94
C GLY A 253 -12.79 -16.25 9.73
N ALA A 254 -13.77 -15.35 9.91
CA ALA A 254 -14.62 -14.91 8.80
C ALA A 254 -13.86 -14.03 7.80
N SER A 255 -13.02 -13.11 8.28
CA SER A 255 -12.11 -12.30 7.44
C SER A 255 -11.21 -13.22 6.59
N VAL A 256 -10.58 -14.20 7.23
CA VAL A 256 -9.70 -15.19 6.57
C VAL A 256 -10.43 -15.98 5.47
N ARG A 257 -11.63 -16.51 5.75
CA ARG A 257 -12.40 -17.26 4.73
C ARG A 257 -12.76 -16.40 3.51
N ILE A 258 -13.14 -15.15 3.73
CA ILE A 258 -13.45 -14.21 2.63
C ILE A 258 -12.23 -13.97 1.78
N VAL A 259 -11.08 -13.73 2.41
CA VAL A 259 -9.82 -13.55 1.69
C VAL A 259 -9.42 -14.81 0.92
N GLN A 260 -9.58 -16.00 1.51
CA GLN A 260 -9.28 -17.26 0.83
C GLN A 260 -10.17 -17.46 -0.40
N ASP A 261 -11.47 -17.19 -0.29
CA ASP A 261 -12.38 -17.24 -1.45
C ASP A 261 -12.00 -16.17 -2.49
N PHE A 262 -11.71 -14.94 -2.06
CA PHE A 262 -11.28 -13.85 -2.95
C PHE A 262 -10.04 -14.21 -3.76
N THR A 263 -8.99 -14.72 -3.09
CA THR A 263 -7.75 -15.11 -3.76
C THR A 263 -7.92 -16.35 -4.63
N ALA A 264 -8.80 -17.30 -4.25
CA ALA A 264 -9.16 -18.44 -5.08
C ALA A 264 -9.84 -18.00 -6.39
N PHE A 265 -10.75 -17.02 -6.31
CA PHE A 265 -11.27 -16.37 -7.52
C PHE A 265 -10.14 -15.68 -8.26
N LEU A 266 -9.36 -14.80 -7.63
CA LEU A 266 -8.36 -13.99 -8.34
C LEU A 266 -7.32 -14.85 -9.11
N THR A 267 -6.99 -16.04 -8.60
CA THR A 267 -6.07 -17.00 -9.21
C THR A 267 -6.72 -17.96 -10.22
N LEU A 268 -7.98 -17.71 -10.61
CA LEU A 268 -8.78 -18.50 -11.57
C LEU A 268 -8.98 -19.97 -11.17
N THR A 269 -8.76 -20.33 -9.90
CA THR A 269 -9.18 -21.65 -9.39
C THR A 269 -10.71 -21.78 -9.34
N GLN A 270 -11.39 -20.64 -9.32
CA GLN A 270 -12.84 -20.50 -9.42
C GLN A 270 -13.16 -19.28 -10.29
N ILE A 271 -14.27 -19.32 -11.02
CA ILE A 271 -14.71 -18.21 -11.88
C ILE A 271 -15.86 -17.47 -11.18
N PRO A 272 -15.70 -16.19 -10.79
CA PRO A 272 -16.79 -15.39 -10.25
C PRO A 272 -17.79 -15.03 -11.37
N PRO A 273 -19.08 -14.86 -11.05
CA PRO A 273 -20.04 -14.32 -12.01
C PRO A 273 -19.63 -12.93 -12.47
N VAL A 274 -19.66 -12.71 -13.78
CA VAL A 274 -19.33 -11.41 -14.39
C VAL A 274 -20.45 -10.40 -14.08
N ARG A 275 -20.12 -9.34 -13.35
CA ARG A 275 -21.08 -8.29 -12.94
C ARG A 275 -20.58 -6.90 -13.32
N SER A 276 -19.39 -6.53 -12.85
CA SER A 276 -18.77 -5.23 -13.07
C SER A 276 -17.94 -5.18 -14.35
N LYS A 277 -17.68 -6.33 -14.98
CA LYS A 277 -16.71 -6.52 -16.07
C LYS A 277 -15.26 -6.32 -15.63
N ASP A 278 -15.03 -6.23 -14.33
CA ASP A 278 -13.71 -6.20 -13.72
C ASP A 278 -13.56 -7.43 -12.83
N TYR A 279 -12.53 -8.22 -13.12
CA TYR A 279 -12.34 -9.52 -12.48
C TYR A 279 -12.05 -9.42 -10.98
N VAL A 280 -11.29 -8.39 -10.57
CA VAL A 280 -10.92 -8.19 -9.16
C VAL A 280 -12.15 -7.78 -8.36
N LEU A 281 -12.97 -6.88 -8.93
CA LEU A 281 -14.20 -6.42 -8.29
C LEU A 281 -15.23 -7.56 -8.18
N ASP A 282 -15.38 -8.37 -9.23
CA ASP A 282 -16.31 -9.50 -9.25
C ASP A 282 -15.88 -10.61 -8.28
N ALA A 283 -14.57 -10.86 -8.15
CA ALA A 283 -14.02 -11.76 -7.14
C ALA A 283 -14.33 -11.28 -5.71
N TRP A 284 -14.16 -9.98 -5.43
CA TRP A 284 -14.45 -9.42 -4.10
C TRP A 284 -15.94 -9.51 -3.75
N LEU A 285 -16.82 -9.17 -4.69
CA LEU A 285 -18.27 -9.28 -4.52
C LEU A 285 -18.70 -10.71 -4.22
N GLU A 286 -18.19 -11.67 -4.99
CA GLU A 286 -18.57 -13.07 -4.86
C GLU A 286 -18.05 -13.70 -3.56
N ALA A 287 -16.81 -13.42 -3.17
CA ALA A 287 -16.24 -13.87 -1.90
C ALA A 287 -17.06 -13.38 -0.70
N ASN A 288 -17.47 -12.12 -0.73
CA ASN A 288 -18.29 -11.54 0.33
C ASN A 288 -19.73 -12.07 0.33
N LEU A 289 -20.34 -12.31 -0.84
CA LEU A 289 -21.66 -12.90 -0.96
C LEU A 289 -21.70 -14.30 -0.32
N ARG A 290 -20.73 -15.16 -0.65
CA ARG A 290 -20.63 -16.52 -0.10
C ARG A 290 -20.52 -16.57 1.42
N ASN A 291 -19.84 -15.58 1.98
CA ASN A 291 -19.58 -15.47 3.41
C ASN A 291 -20.57 -14.53 4.13
N LYS A 292 -21.64 -14.09 3.46
CA LYS A 292 -22.69 -13.22 4.02
C LYS A 292 -22.14 -11.93 4.64
N ALA A 293 -21.17 -11.32 3.98
CA ALA A 293 -20.54 -10.08 4.41
C ALA A 293 -20.99 -8.90 3.54
N LEU A 294 -20.98 -7.70 4.12
CA LEU A 294 -21.48 -6.47 3.48
C LEU A 294 -20.44 -5.85 2.53
N GLY A 295 -19.93 -6.66 1.59
CA GLY A 295 -18.97 -6.25 0.59
C GLY A 295 -19.53 -5.21 -0.38
N ILE A 296 -18.69 -4.28 -0.83
CA ILE A 296 -19.01 -3.26 -1.82
C ILE A 296 -17.81 -3.05 -2.75
N VAL A 297 -18.09 -2.69 -4.00
CA VAL A 297 -17.08 -2.30 -4.98
C VAL A 297 -17.52 -1.05 -5.75
N TYR A 298 -16.56 -0.24 -6.17
CA TYR A 298 -16.76 0.96 -6.97
C TYR A 298 -15.86 0.94 -8.22
N THR A 299 -16.42 1.40 -9.33
CA THR A 299 -15.73 1.84 -10.55
C THR A 299 -15.88 3.37 -10.68
N SER A 300 -15.30 3.99 -11.70
CA SER A 300 -15.33 5.46 -11.93
C SER A 300 -16.70 6.14 -11.89
N SER A 301 -17.79 5.40 -12.11
CA SER A 301 -19.15 5.95 -12.14
C SER A 301 -20.21 5.05 -11.50
N GLN A 302 -19.86 3.81 -11.17
CA GLN A 302 -20.83 2.82 -10.68
C GLN A 302 -20.36 2.12 -9.42
N PHE A 303 -21.30 1.59 -8.65
CA PHE A 303 -21.01 0.70 -7.53
C PHE A 303 -22.00 -0.46 -7.44
N TRP A 304 -21.56 -1.53 -6.79
CA TRP A 304 -22.34 -2.73 -6.48
C TRP A 304 -22.10 -3.11 -5.03
N LYS A 305 -23.12 -3.63 -4.37
CA LYS A 305 -23.02 -4.05 -2.96
C LYS A 305 -23.71 -5.37 -2.70
N VAL A 306 -23.15 -6.15 -1.79
CA VAL A 306 -23.77 -7.34 -1.25
C VAL A 306 -24.90 -6.93 -0.29
N VAL A 307 -26.07 -7.50 -0.49
CA VAL A 307 -27.25 -7.33 0.36
C VAL A 307 -27.54 -8.67 1.03
N VAL A 308 -27.30 -8.72 2.34
CA VAL A 308 -27.61 -9.88 3.18
C VAL A 308 -29.04 -9.74 3.69
N ARG A 309 -29.89 -10.72 3.41
CA ARG A 309 -31.32 -10.67 3.72
C ARG A 309 -31.69 -11.72 4.76
N ARG A 310 -32.76 -11.44 5.51
CA ARG A 310 -33.37 -12.46 6.38
C ARG A 310 -34.16 -13.44 5.54
N TRP A 311 -34.20 -14.69 5.98
CA TRP A 311 -35.04 -15.72 5.41
C TRP A 311 -36.51 -15.23 5.32
N PRO A 312 -37.23 -15.48 4.19
CA PRO A 312 -36.92 -16.41 3.10
C PRO A 312 -36.15 -15.80 1.91
N PHE A 313 -35.71 -14.54 2.00
CA PHE A 313 -35.05 -13.89 0.87
C PHE A 313 -33.60 -14.37 0.72
N LYS A 314 -33.15 -14.51 -0.54
CA LYS A 314 -31.76 -14.87 -0.86
C LYS A 314 -30.85 -13.65 -0.76
N ASP A 315 -29.63 -13.87 -0.30
CA ASP A 315 -28.55 -12.89 -0.39
C ASP A 315 -28.21 -12.65 -1.86
N GLU A 316 -27.87 -11.41 -2.22
CA GLU A 316 -27.59 -11.05 -3.60
C GLU A 316 -26.56 -9.91 -3.70
N VAL A 317 -26.04 -9.70 -4.91
CA VAL A 317 -25.32 -8.47 -5.26
C VAL A 317 -26.33 -7.52 -5.92
N ALA A 318 -26.56 -6.37 -5.30
CA ALA A 318 -27.41 -5.31 -5.84
C ALA A 318 -26.56 -4.29 -6.63
N GLY A 319 -27.10 -3.83 -7.76
CA GLY A 319 -26.48 -2.86 -8.67
C GLY A 319 -26.93 -3.09 -10.13
N THR A 320 -26.45 -2.32 -11.10
CA THR A 320 -25.47 -1.22 -10.95
C THR A 320 -26.15 0.05 -10.39
N PHE A 321 -25.46 0.78 -9.52
CA PHE A 321 -25.91 2.10 -9.03
C PHE A 321 -24.93 3.19 -9.49
N ASN A 322 -25.43 4.36 -9.86
CA ASN A 322 -24.59 5.51 -10.20
C ASN A 322 -24.16 6.27 -8.92
N TRP A 323 -23.02 6.96 -8.98
CA TRP A 323 -22.49 7.82 -7.91
C TRP A 323 -21.51 8.90 -8.43
#